data_AF-S4P5M2-F1
#
_entry.id   AF-S4P5M2-F1
#
_cell.length_a   1.000
_cell.length_b   1.000
_cell.length_c   1.000
_cell.angle_alpha   90.00
_cell.angle_beta   90.00
_cell.angle_gamma   90.00
#
_symmetry.space_group_name_H-M   'P 1'
#
loop_
_entity.id
_entity.type
_entity.pdbx_description
1 polymer ?
#
loop_
_entity_poly.entity_id
_entity_poly.type
_entity_poly.pdbx_seq_one_letter_code
_entity_poly.pdbx_strand_id
1 'polypeptide(L)'
;MIWDFDPVAKRLSFRKSLDGHSYGVSYLSWSPDGRHLIAAGPEDCPDLWIWNMETEQLHLKMTHSQEDSLTAVAWHAASDKFVCGGARGQFYHCALDGTLIN
;
A
#
# COMPACT_ATOMS: atom_id res chain seq x y z
N MET A 1 9.33 -2.89 7.13
CA MET A 1 9.55 -4.10 7.94
C MET A 1 8.21 -4.62 8.41
N ILE A 2 8.04 -5.94 8.47
CA ILE A 2 6.84 -6.65 8.93
C ILE A 2 7.22 -7.47 10.16
N TRP A 3 6.36 -7.42 11.16
CA TRP A 3 6.55 -8.07 12.45
C TRP A 3 5.27 -8.82 12.82
N ASP A 4 5.43 -9.99 13.41
CA ASP A 4 4.32 -10.72 14.02
C ASP A 4 4.29 -10.42 15.52
N PHE A 5 3.08 -10.27 16.06
CA PHE A 5 2.85 -10.06 17.48
C PHE A 5 2.14 -11.26 18.09
N ASP A 6 2.78 -11.90 19.08
CA ASP A 6 2.14 -12.91 19.92
C ASP A 6 1.41 -12.21 21.08
N PRO A 7 0.08 -12.25 21.15
CA PRO A 7 -0.68 -11.57 22.20
C PRO A 7 -0.58 -12.25 23.57
N VAL A 8 -0.29 -13.55 23.63
CA VAL A 8 -0.18 -14.31 24.88
C VAL A 8 1.18 -14.04 25.51
N ALA A 9 2.25 -14.22 24.73
CA ALA A 9 3.62 -13.95 25.19
C ALA A 9 3.96 -12.45 25.24
N LYS A 10 3.12 -11.60 24.63
CA LYS A 10 3.33 -10.15 24.47
C LYS A 10 4.69 -9.83 23.83
N ARG A 11 5.04 -10.57 22.78
CA ARG A 11 6.35 -10.49 22.13
C ARG A 11 6.22 -10.25 20.64
N LEU A 12 7.12 -9.42 20.12
CA LEU A 12 7.31 -9.21 18.68
C LEU A 12 8.38 -10.16 18.14
N SER A 13 8.14 -10.74 16.98
CA SER A 13 9.14 -11.44 16.17
C SER A 13 9.24 -10.81 14.80
N PHE A 14 10.47 -10.55 14.36
CA PHE A 14 10.72 -10.05 13.02
C PHE A 14 10.30 -11.12 12.01
N ARG A 15 9.46 -10.73 11.05
CA ARG A 15 9.02 -11.61 9.98
C ARG A 15 9.83 -11.38 8.71
N LYS A 16 9.82 -10.14 8.18
CA LYS A 16 10.56 -9.80 6.95
C LYS A 16 10.73 -8.30 6.71
N SER A 17 11.65 -7.95 5.82
CA SER A 17 11.68 -6.66 5.12
C SER A 17 11.03 -6.81 3.75
N LEU A 18 10.22 -5.81 3.38
CA LEU A 18 9.66 -5.69 2.03
C LEU A 18 10.51 -4.66 1.31
N ASP A 19 11.39 -5.12 0.43
CA ASP A 19 12.46 -4.31 -0.17
C ASP A 19 12.12 -3.89 -1.60
N GLY A 20 12.82 -2.87 -2.10
CA GLY A 20 12.72 -2.43 -3.50
C GLY A 20 11.92 -1.15 -3.72
N HIS A 21 11.12 -0.71 -2.74
CA HIS A 21 10.42 0.58 -2.81
C HIS A 21 11.45 1.69 -3.10
N SER A 22 11.29 2.37 -4.23
CA SER A 22 12.36 3.23 -4.79
C SER A 22 12.61 4.50 -3.96
N TYR A 23 11.64 4.87 -3.13
CA TYR A 23 11.68 6.01 -2.23
C TYR A 23 11.45 5.56 -0.78
N GLY A 24 11.66 6.45 0.19
CA GLY A 24 11.19 6.23 1.56
C GLY A 24 9.68 5.93 1.58
N VAL A 25 9.20 5.24 2.59
CA VAL A 25 7.77 4.97 2.77
C VAL A 25 7.24 5.92 3.84
N SER A 26 6.19 6.66 3.50
CA SER A 26 5.56 7.65 4.40
C SER A 26 4.13 7.26 4.78
N TYR A 27 3.44 6.51 3.91
CA TYR A 27 2.05 6.11 4.11
C TYR A 27 1.91 4.60 3.92
N LEU A 28 1.12 3.98 4.80
CA LEU A 28 0.85 2.55 4.80
C LEU A 28 -0.63 2.29 5.08
N SER A 29 -1.23 1.33 4.37
CA SER A 29 -2.59 0.88 4.66
C SER A 29 -2.76 -0.61 4.41
N TRP A 30 -3.12 -1.34 5.45
CA TRP A 30 -3.53 -2.74 5.34
C TRP A 30 -4.92 -2.84 4.71
N SER A 31 -5.12 -3.86 3.89
CA SER A 31 -6.46 -4.25 3.46
C SER A 31 -7.25 -4.83 4.64
N PRO A 32 -8.59 -4.68 4.67
CA PRO A 32 -9.43 -5.17 5.77
C PRO A 32 -9.28 -6.67 6.07
N ASP A 33 -9.04 -7.48 5.05
CA ASP A 33 -8.77 -8.92 5.14
C ASP A 33 -7.32 -9.27 5.53
N GLY A 34 -6.43 -8.28 5.69
CA GLY A 34 -5.02 -8.46 6.05
C GLY A 34 -4.15 -9.10 4.98
N ARG A 35 -4.66 -9.36 3.77
CA ARG A 35 -3.92 -10.05 2.71
C ARG A 35 -3.05 -9.12 1.87
N HIS A 36 -3.32 -7.82 1.87
CA HIS A 36 -2.57 -6.85 1.10
C HIS A 36 -2.12 -5.68 1.96
N LEU A 37 -0.96 -5.13 1.62
CA LEU A 37 -0.43 -3.91 2.22
C LEU A 37 -0.10 -2.92 1.11
N ILE A 38 -0.75 -1.77 1.17
CA ILE A 38 -0.41 -0.61 0.36
C ILE A 38 0.70 0.17 1.07
N ALA A 39 1.73 0.58 0.31
CA ALA A 39 2.77 1.52 0.71
C ALA A 39 2.88 2.64 -0.33
N ALA A 40 2.97 3.89 0.14
CA ALA A 40 3.22 5.06 -0.69
C ALA A 40 4.34 5.92 -0.10
N GLY A 41 5.04 6.64 -0.98
CA GLY A 41 6.21 7.44 -0.61
C GLY A 41 5.89 8.83 -0.06
N PRO A 42 6.93 9.63 0.28
CA PRO A 42 6.80 11.04 0.65
C PRO A 42 6.37 11.91 -0.55
N GLU A 43 6.36 13.22 -0.36
CA GLU A 43 6.28 14.18 -1.47
C GLU A 43 7.31 13.86 -2.57
N ASP A 44 6.95 14.16 -3.81
CA ASP A 44 7.64 13.81 -5.06
C ASP A 44 7.78 12.31 -5.35
N CYS A 45 7.01 11.46 -4.65
CA CYS A 45 6.87 10.05 -4.97
C CYS A 45 5.52 9.76 -5.66
N PRO A 46 5.52 9.50 -6.98
CA PRO A 46 4.27 9.21 -7.70
C PRO A 46 3.86 7.74 -7.60
N ASP A 47 4.71 6.91 -6.99
CA ASP A 47 4.56 5.46 -6.94
C ASP A 47 3.82 4.99 -5.68
N LEU A 48 2.95 4.02 -5.90
CA LEU A 48 2.25 3.24 -4.89
C LEU A 48 2.58 1.76 -5.12
N TRP A 49 2.86 1.04 -4.05
CA TRP A 49 3.20 -0.37 -4.07
C TRP A 49 2.17 -1.16 -3.27
N ILE A 50 1.69 -2.26 -3.84
CA ILE A 50 0.79 -3.21 -3.18
C ILE A 50 1.54 -4.52 -3.01
N TRP A 51 1.67 -4.97 -1.77
CA TRP A 51 2.27 -6.25 -1.42
C TRP A 51 1.19 -7.27 -1.13
N ASN A 52 1.35 -8.49 -1.63
CA ASN A 52 0.58 -9.63 -1.15
C ASN A 52 1.29 -10.21 0.07
N MET A 53 0.57 -10.29 1.20
CA MET A 53 1.11 -10.62 2.50
C MET A 53 1.03 -12.12 2.82
N GLU A 54 0.32 -12.90 2.01
CA GLU A 54 0.36 -14.37 2.04
C GLU A 54 1.61 -14.89 1.32
N THR A 55 1.90 -14.35 0.13
CA THR A 55 3.07 -14.75 -0.67
C THR A 55 4.33 -13.95 -0.34
N GLU A 56 4.17 -12.83 0.37
CA GLU A 56 5.22 -11.86 0.69
C GLU A 56 5.95 -11.34 -0.55
N GLN A 57 5.21 -11.18 -1.65
CA GLN A 57 5.71 -10.67 -2.93
C GLN A 57 5.04 -9.35 -3.30
N LEU A 58 5.74 -8.55 -4.09
CA LEU A 58 5.15 -7.38 -4.72
C LEU A 58 4.03 -7.84 -5.66
N HIS A 59 2.81 -7.41 -5.36
CA HIS A 59 1.64 -7.70 -6.20
C HIS A 59 1.56 -6.70 -7.35
N LEU A 60 1.70 -5.41 -7.04
CA LEU A 60 1.56 -4.34 -8.00
C LEU A 60 2.46 -3.16 -7.63
N LYS A 61 3.08 -2.57 -8.64
CA LYS A 61 3.61 -1.20 -8.59
C LYS A 61 2.79 -0.36 -9.56
N MET A 62 2.28 0.78 -9.10
CA MET A 62 1.42 1.64 -9.91
C MET A 62 1.76 3.12 -9.74
N THR A 63 1.53 3.85 -10.82
CA THR A 63 1.79 5.29 -10.94
C THR A 63 0.68 5.85 -11.83
N HIS A 64 -0.22 6.67 -11.29
CA HIS A 64 -1.31 7.26 -12.09
C HIS A 64 -0.96 8.61 -12.71
N SER A 65 -0.08 9.38 -12.07
CA SER A 65 0.44 10.65 -12.59
C SER A 65 1.88 10.81 -12.12
N GLN A 66 2.79 11.19 -13.03
CA GLN A 66 4.17 11.52 -12.64
C GLN A 66 4.29 12.92 -12.02
N GLU A 67 3.25 13.74 -12.13
CA GLU A 67 3.23 15.13 -11.64
C GLU A 67 2.54 15.30 -10.29
N ASP A 68 2.14 14.19 -9.67
CA ASP A 68 1.43 14.19 -8.39
C ASP A 68 1.97 13.07 -7.49
N SER A 69 1.94 13.32 -6.18
CA SER A 69 2.40 12.39 -5.16
C SER A 69 1.20 11.80 -4.46
N LEU A 70 1.07 10.47 -4.47
CA LEU A 70 -0.03 9.79 -3.79
C LEU A 70 0.22 9.83 -2.28
N THR A 71 -0.57 10.63 -1.56
CA THR A 71 -0.38 10.94 -0.14
C THR A 71 -1.52 10.42 0.75
N ALA A 72 -2.57 9.87 0.16
CA ALA A 72 -3.68 9.28 0.89
C ALA A 72 -4.12 7.97 0.20
N VAL A 73 -4.47 6.97 1.01
CA VAL A 73 -4.90 5.65 0.54
C VAL A 73 -5.95 5.09 1.49
N ALA A 74 -7.01 4.50 0.94
CA ALA A 74 -8.07 3.84 1.70
C ALA A 74 -8.60 2.62 0.96
N TRP A 75 -8.72 1.50 1.65
CA TRP A 75 -9.28 0.28 1.08
C TRP A 75 -10.80 0.27 1.13
N HIS A 76 -11.41 -0.32 0.11
CA HIS A 76 -12.81 -0.72 0.17
C HIS A 76 -12.98 -1.87 1.16
N ALA A 77 -14.14 -1.93 1.85
CA ALA A 77 -14.39 -2.90 2.92
C ALA A 77 -14.31 -4.36 2.46
N ALA A 78 -14.57 -4.63 1.17
CA ALA A 78 -14.47 -5.97 0.59
C ALA A 78 -13.06 -6.35 0.14
N SER A 79 -12.04 -5.51 0.37
CA SER A 79 -10.62 -5.74 -0.01
C SER A 79 -10.34 -5.93 -1.50
N ASP A 80 -11.29 -5.60 -2.39
CA ASP A 80 -11.18 -5.79 -3.84
C ASP A 80 -10.80 -4.50 -4.60
N LYS A 81 -10.93 -3.35 -3.93
CA LYS A 81 -10.76 -2.01 -4.49
C LYS A 81 -10.13 -1.10 -3.45
N PHE A 82 -9.59 0.03 -3.91
CA PHE A 82 -9.08 1.09 -3.05
C PHE A 82 -9.24 2.44 -3.74
N VAL A 83 -9.14 3.50 -2.95
CA VAL A 83 -9.01 4.88 -3.43
C VAL A 83 -7.65 5.39 -3.01
N CYS A 84 -6.95 6.05 -3.92
CA CYS A 84 -5.76 6.84 -3.59
C CYS A 84 -5.94 8.29 -4.02
N GLY A 85 -5.37 9.20 -3.25
CA GLY A 85 -5.44 10.64 -3.50
C GLY A 85 -4.05 11.25 -3.49
N GLY A 86 -3.83 12.24 -4.34
CA GLY A 86 -2.58 12.96 -4.39
C GLY A 86 -2.65 14.38 -3.84
N ALA A 87 -1.48 14.97 -3.58
CA ALA A 87 -1.34 16.28 -2.93
C ALA A 87 -1.98 17.42 -3.75
N ARG A 88 -2.16 17.21 -5.05
CA ARG A 88 -2.77 18.19 -5.96
C ARG A 88 -4.29 18.06 -6.08
N GLY A 89 -4.90 17.17 -5.29
CA GLY A 89 -6.35 17.04 -5.15
C GLY A 89 -7.01 16.04 -6.12
N GLN A 90 -6.22 15.32 -6.93
CA GLN A 90 -6.73 14.20 -7.72
C GLN A 90 -7.00 12.99 -6.82
N PHE A 91 -8.06 12.26 -7.14
CA PHE A 91 -8.37 10.97 -6.53
C PHE A 91 -8.58 9.93 -7.62
N TYR A 92 -8.12 8.72 -7.36
CA TYR A 92 -8.21 7.57 -8.23
C TYR A 92 -8.94 6.47 -7.49
N HIS A 93 -10.03 5.99 -8.07
CA HIS A 93 -10.70 4.78 -7.61
C HIS A 93 -10.17 3.61 -8.44
N CYS A 94 -9.60 2.61 -7.78
CA CYS A 94 -8.82 1.57 -8.42
C CYS A 94 -9.27 0.18 -7.98
N ALA A 95 -9.24 -0.78 -8.89
CA ALA A 95 -9.27 -2.20 -8.54
C ALA A 95 -7.90 -2.66 -8.05
N LEU A 96 -7.84 -3.83 -7.41
CA LEU A 96 -6.60 -4.40 -6.86
C LEU A 96 -5.48 -4.59 -7.90
N ASP A 97 -5.82 -4.82 -9.16
CA ASP A 97 -4.88 -4.95 -10.28
C ASP A 97 -4.35 -3.62 -10.83
N GLY A 98 -4.79 -2.49 -10.24
CA GLY A 98 -4.39 -1.13 -10.63
C GLY A 98 -5.27 -0.49 -11.70
N THR A 99 -6.30 -1.18 -12.18
CA THR A 99 -7.22 -0.59 -13.17
C THR A 99 -8.07 0.51 -12.54
N LEU A 100 -8.26 1.63 -13.25
CA LEU A 100 -9.15 2.71 -12.82
C LEU A 100 -10.61 2.29 -13.00
N ILE A 101 -11.42 2.57 -11.99
CA ILE A 101 -12.86 2.30 -11.94
C ILE A 101 -13.58 3.63 -12.13
N ASN A 102 -14.42 3.71 -13.16
CA ASN A 102 -15.34 4.84 -13.39
C ASN A 102 -16.54 4.81 -12.44
#